data_AF-A0A0N9I5R3-F1
#
_entry.id   AF-A0A0N9I5R3-F1
#
_cell.length_a   1.000
_cell.length_b   1.000
_cell.length_c   1.000
_cell.angle_alpha   90.00
_cell.angle_beta   90.00
_cell.angle_gamma   90.00
#
_symmetry.space_group_name_H-M   'P 1'
#
loop_
_entity.id
_entity.type
_entity.pdbx_description
1 polymer ?
#
loop_
_entity_poly.entity_id
_entity_poly.type
_entity_poly.pdbx_seq_one_letter_code
_entity_poly.pdbx_strand_id
1 'polypeptide(L)'
;MELDWGYFRQLYGGLLDHDDGLGGPRAYLSGQRSTVADHLAELEPLRKRERIPAGGYTANDEQLWRIMKLYGLSRVSDYLIERSCTHPGFGVTAGRAVGKGGVANGPESEVHTEFFSGVGLTPFDHAEAFSPFHHEVFAVVQDPSATSVTVEEVLWPGLWFGDLLFSRAGVRVRAPQHLLDATAATTSTLYFTFRRQPRPTDDLSHGWGSNSQWRTCFPRFYSDEEGLHFNWDGEVDIAVDPPAPRAGWSEEAVEPLDQRRELLLHRCFVRDPLPADEHDRDPYSDRLSLVAAEWPLRPESIVRVRWAK
;
A
#
# COMPACT_ATOMS: atom_id res chain seq x y z
N MET A 1 -24.17 16.25 -9.08
CA MET A 1 -22.84 16.87 -8.83
C MET A 1 -21.86 16.02 -9.61
N GLU A 2 -21.29 16.58 -10.67
CA GLU A 2 -20.33 15.86 -11.49
C GLU A 2 -19.04 15.71 -10.66
N LEU A 3 -18.65 14.48 -10.33
CA LEU A 3 -17.41 14.23 -9.60
C LEU A 3 -16.25 14.79 -10.45
N ASP A 4 -15.60 15.85 -9.96
CA ASP A 4 -14.35 16.30 -10.56
C ASP A 4 -13.26 15.27 -10.23
N TRP A 5 -13.19 14.26 -11.08
CA TRP A 5 -12.24 13.15 -11.01
C TRP A 5 -10.83 13.58 -11.40
N GLY A 6 -10.69 14.71 -12.12
CA GLY A 6 -9.43 15.23 -12.60
C GLY A 6 -8.64 16.00 -11.54
N TYR A 7 -9.28 16.41 -10.45
CA TYR A 7 -8.67 17.27 -9.44
C TYR A 7 -7.36 16.72 -8.86
N PHE A 8 -7.34 15.48 -8.36
CA PHE A 8 -6.12 14.93 -7.76
C PHE A 8 -5.01 14.67 -8.78
N ARG A 9 -5.37 14.45 -10.05
CA ARG A 9 -4.39 14.46 -11.15
C ARG A 9 -3.75 15.84 -11.32
N GLN A 10 -4.56 16.91 -11.31
CA GLN A 10 -4.06 18.29 -11.39
C GLN A 10 -3.22 18.64 -10.17
N LEU A 11 -3.66 18.22 -8.98
CA LEU A 11 -2.91 18.38 -7.74
C LEU A 11 -1.51 17.76 -7.85
N TYR A 12 -1.44 16.51 -8.30
CA TYR A 12 -0.18 15.80 -8.54
C TYR A 12 0.69 16.51 -9.59
N GLY A 13 0.11 16.94 -10.70
CA GLY A 13 0.84 17.71 -11.73
C GLY A 13 1.44 19.00 -11.17
N GLY A 14 0.63 19.80 -10.47
CA GLY A 14 1.12 21.03 -9.85
C GLY A 14 2.16 20.76 -8.76
N LEU A 15 2.09 19.62 -8.06
CA LEU A 15 3.13 19.24 -7.09
C LEU A 15 4.49 19.01 -7.77
N LEU A 16 4.50 18.39 -8.94
CA LEU A 16 5.72 18.21 -9.75
C LEU A 16 6.26 19.54 -10.27
N ASP A 17 5.38 20.48 -10.63
CA ASP A 17 5.78 21.80 -11.11
C ASP A 17 6.40 22.69 -10.00
N HIS A 18 6.21 22.33 -8.73
CA HIS A 18 6.76 23.06 -7.57
C HIS A 18 7.90 22.29 -6.89
N ASP A 19 8.58 21.38 -7.62
CA ASP A 19 9.70 20.57 -7.12
C ASP A 19 11.03 21.36 -7.04
N ASP A 20 10.98 22.56 -6.47
CA ASP A 20 12.11 23.49 -6.38
C ASP A 20 12.79 23.45 -4.99
N GLY A 21 12.81 22.28 -4.35
CA GLY A 21 13.39 22.06 -3.01
C GLY A 21 12.36 21.86 -1.88
N LEU A 22 12.77 22.02 -0.62
CA LEU A 22 11.96 21.63 0.57
C LEU A 22 10.72 22.52 0.80
N GLY A 23 10.72 23.76 0.32
CA GLY A 23 9.65 24.74 0.59
C GLY A 23 8.49 24.74 -0.40
N GLY A 24 8.76 24.41 -1.67
CA GLY A 24 7.80 24.49 -2.77
C GLY A 24 6.57 23.59 -2.58
N PRO A 25 6.76 22.27 -2.38
CA PRO A 25 5.66 21.33 -2.16
C PRO A 25 4.80 21.71 -0.95
N ARG A 26 5.44 22.09 0.16
CA ARG A 26 4.73 22.44 1.40
C ARG A 26 3.85 23.68 1.21
N ALA A 27 4.37 24.73 0.58
CA ALA A 27 3.62 25.95 0.31
C ALA A 27 2.47 25.70 -0.67
N TYR A 28 2.73 24.95 -1.75
CA TYR A 28 1.71 24.57 -2.72
C TYR A 28 0.58 23.78 -2.07
N LEU A 29 0.90 22.69 -1.35
CA LEU A 29 -0.09 21.84 -0.68
C LEU A 29 -0.86 22.56 0.41
N SER A 30 -0.22 23.51 1.12
CA SER A 30 -0.90 24.37 2.09
C SER A 30 -2.03 25.17 1.45
N GLY A 31 -1.80 25.74 0.26
CA GLY A 31 -2.82 26.45 -0.52
C GLY A 31 -3.95 25.57 -1.05
N GLN A 32 -3.71 24.27 -1.20
CA GLN A 32 -4.69 23.30 -1.70
C GLN A 32 -5.50 22.61 -0.58
N ARG A 33 -5.14 22.81 0.69
CA ARG A 33 -5.67 22.01 1.82
C ARG A 33 -7.19 22.02 1.90
N SER A 34 -7.84 23.18 1.81
CA SER A 34 -9.31 23.27 1.90
C SER A 34 -9.99 22.52 0.75
N THR A 35 -9.55 22.77 -0.48
CA THR A 35 -10.13 22.13 -1.67
C THR A 35 -9.90 20.62 -1.66
N VAL A 36 -8.72 20.16 -1.22
CA VAL A 36 -8.45 18.72 -1.05
C VAL A 36 -9.38 18.10 -0.01
N ALA A 37 -9.62 18.78 1.11
CA ALA A 37 -10.55 18.31 2.13
C ALA A 37 -11.99 18.19 1.57
N ASP A 38 -12.44 19.17 0.78
CA ASP A 38 -13.75 19.13 0.13
C ASP A 38 -13.85 17.95 -0.85
N HIS A 39 -12.83 17.74 -1.69
CA HIS A 39 -12.79 16.61 -2.62
C HIS A 39 -12.66 15.25 -1.91
N LEU A 40 -12.00 15.18 -0.75
CA LEU A 40 -11.92 13.97 0.08
C LEU A 40 -13.27 13.69 0.76
N ALA A 41 -14.01 14.72 1.18
CA ALA A 41 -15.35 14.58 1.76
C ALA A 41 -16.35 13.96 0.76
N GLU A 42 -16.20 14.21 -0.54
CA GLU A 42 -16.99 13.53 -1.58
C GLU A 42 -16.74 12.01 -1.65
N LEU A 43 -15.61 11.54 -1.10
CA LEU A 43 -15.24 10.13 -1.05
C LEU A 43 -15.74 9.44 0.22
N GLU A 44 -16.47 10.13 1.10
CA GLU A 44 -16.98 9.61 2.39
C GLU A 44 -17.57 8.19 2.32
N PRO A 45 -18.31 7.77 1.27
CA PRO A 45 -18.80 6.39 1.19
C PRO A 45 -17.70 5.33 1.26
N LEU A 46 -16.49 5.61 0.74
CA LEU A 46 -15.34 4.70 0.81
C LEU A 46 -14.76 4.56 2.22
N ARG A 47 -15.22 5.35 3.21
CA ARG A 47 -14.79 5.21 4.60
C ARG A 47 -15.24 3.91 5.23
N LYS A 48 -16.25 3.25 4.67
CA LYS A 48 -16.75 1.95 5.12
C LYS A 48 -16.58 0.93 4.01
N ARG A 49 -16.51 -0.35 4.38
CA ARG A 49 -16.39 -1.45 3.43
C ARG A 49 -17.66 -1.56 2.59
N GLU A 50 -17.69 -0.79 1.50
CA GLU A 50 -18.79 -0.82 0.53
C GLU A 50 -18.75 -2.12 -0.28
N ARG A 51 -19.93 -2.64 -0.59
CA ARG A 51 -20.06 -3.83 -1.43
C ARG A 51 -19.66 -3.52 -2.87
N ILE A 52 -19.12 -4.54 -3.54
CA ILE A 52 -18.92 -4.51 -4.99
C ILE A 52 -20.29 -4.74 -5.65
N PRO A 53 -20.64 -4.01 -6.73
CA PRO A 53 -21.88 -4.26 -7.46
C PRO A 53 -21.96 -5.70 -7.99
N ALA A 54 -23.17 -6.24 -8.05
CA ALA A 54 -23.41 -7.58 -8.61
C ALA A 54 -23.03 -7.59 -10.11
N GLY A 55 -22.07 -8.43 -10.48
CA GLY A 55 -21.52 -8.47 -11.85
C GLY A 55 -20.31 -7.57 -12.08
N GLY A 56 -19.77 -6.92 -11.03
CA GLY A 56 -18.61 -6.04 -11.12
C GLY A 56 -18.98 -4.61 -11.49
N TYR A 57 -17.96 -3.77 -11.68
CA TYR A 57 -18.15 -2.36 -11.99
C TYR A 57 -18.46 -2.12 -13.47
N THR A 58 -19.26 -1.10 -13.71
CA THR A 58 -19.62 -0.52 -15.01
C THR A 58 -19.15 0.94 -15.07
N ALA A 59 -19.10 1.50 -16.28
CA ALA A 59 -18.70 2.90 -16.47
C ALA A 59 -19.64 3.93 -15.78
N ASN A 60 -20.84 3.51 -15.36
CA ASN A 60 -21.80 4.39 -14.70
C ASN A 60 -21.77 4.27 -13.17
N ASP A 61 -20.95 3.37 -12.61
CA ASP A 61 -20.91 3.17 -11.16
C ASP A 61 -20.14 4.30 -10.48
N GLU A 62 -20.84 5.13 -9.71
CA GLU A 62 -20.25 6.22 -8.92
C GLU A 62 -19.13 5.74 -7.99
N GLN A 63 -19.26 4.53 -7.45
CA GLN A 63 -18.25 3.93 -6.60
C GLN A 63 -16.92 3.75 -7.35
N LEU A 64 -16.96 3.27 -8.60
CA LEU A 64 -15.76 3.12 -9.43
C LEU A 64 -15.05 4.47 -9.60
N TRP A 65 -15.83 5.53 -9.85
CA TRP A 65 -15.30 6.89 -9.98
C TRP A 65 -14.66 7.42 -8.69
N ARG A 66 -15.26 7.14 -7.52
CA ARG A 66 -14.67 7.47 -6.21
C ARG A 66 -13.33 6.74 -6.00
N ILE A 67 -13.27 5.47 -6.37
CA ILE A 67 -12.06 4.63 -6.25
C ILE A 67 -10.93 5.16 -7.15
N MET A 68 -11.23 5.49 -8.40
CA MET A 68 -10.26 6.10 -9.33
C MET A 68 -9.80 7.49 -8.85
N LYS A 69 -10.72 8.30 -8.31
CA LYS A 69 -10.39 9.60 -7.72
C LYS A 69 -9.43 9.42 -6.54
N LEU A 70 -9.70 8.47 -5.63
CA LEU A 70 -8.81 8.20 -4.49
C LEU A 70 -7.40 7.76 -4.93
N TYR A 71 -7.29 7.02 -6.03
CA TYR A 71 -5.99 6.65 -6.62
C TYR A 71 -5.17 7.87 -7.05
N GLY A 72 -5.82 8.91 -7.58
CA GLY A 72 -5.14 10.17 -7.86
C GLY A 72 -4.50 10.79 -6.61
N LEU A 73 -5.17 10.69 -5.46
CA LEU A 73 -4.64 11.19 -4.18
C LEU A 73 -3.51 10.29 -3.63
N SER A 74 -3.57 8.97 -3.84
CA SER A 74 -2.51 8.06 -3.41
C SER A 74 -1.19 8.32 -4.15
N ARG A 75 -1.23 8.77 -5.41
CA ARG A 75 -0.01 9.21 -6.13
C ARG A 75 0.67 10.42 -5.50
N VAL A 76 -0.10 11.34 -4.93
CA VAL A 76 0.45 12.45 -4.12
C VAL A 76 1.14 11.91 -2.87
N SER A 77 0.54 10.91 -2.21
CA SER A 77 1.16 10.23 -1.06
C SER A 77 2.47 9.56 -1.43
N ASP A 78 2.49 8.75 -2.49
CA ASP A 78 3.69 8.04 -2.92
C ASP A 78 4.84 8.99 -3.29
N TYR A 79 4.53 10.12 -3.94
CA TYR A 79 5.55 11.13 -4.24
C TYR A 79 6.15 11.77 -2.98
N LEU A 80 5.33 12.14 -2.00
CA LEU A 80 5.82 12.73 -0.75
C LEU A 80 6.62 11.74 0.09
N ILE A 81 6.20 10.45 0.12
CA ILE A 81 6.96 9.40 0.81
C ILE A 81 8.30 9.17 0.11
N GLU A 82 8.32 9.02 -1.21
CA GLU A 82 9.55 8.81 -1.97
C GLU A 82 10.58 9.89 -1.68
N ARG A 83 10.16 11.16 -1.70
CA ARG A 83 11.02 12.31 -1.38
C ARG A 83 11.64 12.20 0.01
N SER A 84 10.80 11.94 1.01
CA SER A 84 11.22 11.78 2.41
C SER A 84 12.27 10.67 2.59
N CYS A 85 12.29 9.68 1.69
CA CYS A 85 13.17 8.53 1.72
C CYS A 85 14.51 8.73 0.96
N THR A 86 14.70 9.82 0.24
CA THR A 86 15.91 10.05 -0.61
C THR A 86 17.19 10.42 0.16
N HIS A 87 17.20 10.34 1.49
CA HIS A 87 18.40 10.65 2.29
C HIS A 87 19.46 9.52 2.26
N PRO A 88 20.76 9.85 2.03
CA PRO A 88 21.82 8.85 1.98
C PRO A 88 21.94 8.13 3.33
N GLY A 89 21.65 6.83 3.34
CA GLY A 89 21.59 5.98 4.54
C GLY A 89 20.40 5.02 4.55
N PHE A 90 19.38 5.29 3.72
CA PHE A 90 18.19 4.46 3.54
C PHE A 90 18.25 3.75 2.18
N GLY A 91 18.91 2.59 2.13
CA GLY A 91 18.98 1.75 0.92
C GLY A 91 20.19 0.83 0.91
N VAL A 92 19.93 -0.48 0.89
CA VAL A 92 20.87 -1.62 0.79
C VAL A 92 22.19 -1.44 1.55
N THR A 93 22.17 -1.77 2.84
CA THR A 93 23.38 -2.32 3.46
C THR A 93 23.15 -3.78 3.77
N ALA A 94 23.59 -4.64 2.84
CA ALA A 94 23.86 -6.05 3.07
C ALA A 94 24.58 -6.25 4.42
N GLY A 95 23.81 -6.43 5.50
CA GLY A 95 24.30 -6.67 6.85
C GLY A 95 25.13 -5.55 7.51
N ARG A 96 25.14 -4.30 7.02
CA ARG A 96 25.93 -3.22 7.68
C ARG A 96 25.01 -2.33 8.52
N ALA A 97 25.28 -2.28 9.82
CA ALA A 97 24.59 -1.44 10.78
C ALA A 97 24.47 0.00 10.27
N VAL A 98 23.25 0.46 10.07
CA VAL A 98 22.95 1.89 9.97
C VAL A 98 23.52 2.52 11.24
N GLY A 99 24.48 3.42 11.09
CA GLY A 99 24.97 4.19 12.24
C GLY A 99 23.78 4.81 12.95
N LYS A 100 23.73 4.71 14.28
CA LYS A 100 22.70 5.35 15.11
C LYS A 100 22.54 6.82 14.68
N GLY A 101 21.54 7.16 13.86
CA GLY A 101 21.35 8.55 13.44
C GLY A 101 20.70 8.80 12.09
N GLY A 102 20.48 7.80 11.23
CA GLY A 102 19.64 7.98 10.05
C GLY A 102 18.17 7.99 10.45
N VAL A 103 17.66 9.10 10.96
CA VAL A 103 16.24 9.23 11.31
C VAL A 103 15.48 9.58 10.03
N ALA A 104 14.45 8.81 9.67
CA ALA A 104 13.52 9.17 8.59
C ALA A 104 12.53 10.28 9.02
N ASN A 105 12.83 11.00 10.11
CA ASN A 105 12.08 12.18 10.56
C ASN A 105 12.71 13.45 9.95
N GLY A 106 12.97 13.41 8.65
CA GLY A 106 13.29 14.61 7.90
C GLY A 106 12.05 15.51 7.77
N PRO A 107 12.21 16.81 7.51
CA PRO A 107 11.10 17.75 7.36
C PRO A 107 10.10 17.36 6.26
N GLU A 108 10.46 16.49 5.32
CA GLU A 108 9.56 15.99 4.27
C GLU A 108 8.55 14.94 4.78
N SER A 109 8.94 14.08 5.74
CA SER A 109 8.02 13.11 6.39
C SER A 109 6.94 13.86 7.18
N GLU A 110 7.31 15.02 7.75
CA GLU A 110 6.35 15.93 8.38
C GLU A 110 5.38 16.54 7.37
N VAL A 111 5.81 16.89 6.15
CA VAL A 111 4.91 17.45 5.12
C VAL A 111 3.85 16.44 4.71
N HIS A 112 4.22 15.16 4.52
CA HIS A 112 3.28 14.09 4.23
C HIS A 112 2.21 13.99 5.32
N THR A 113 2.65 13.80 6.56
CA THR A 113 1.75 13.61 7.71
C THR A 113 0.88 14.84 7.96
N GLU A 114 1.48 16.04 7.96
CA GLU A 114 0.77 17.29 8.21
C GLU A 114 -0.30 17.55 7.15
N PHE A 115 0.04 17.35 5.87
CA PHE A 115 -0.90 17.56 4.78
C PHE A 115 -2.08 16.59 4.87
N PHE A 116 -1.81 15.29 4.95
CA PHE A 116 -2.88 14.28 4.95
C PHE A 116 -3.76 14.33 6.20
N SER A 117 -3.16 14.58 7.37
CA SER A 117 -3.93 14.80 8.60
C SER A 117 -4.78 16.07 8.49
N GLY A 118 -4.21 17.13 7.91
CA GLY A 118 -4.89 18.41 7.73
C GLY A 118 -6.06 18.39 6.75
N VAL A 119 -6.14 17.40 5.86
CA VAL A 119 -7.27 17.25 4.92
C VAL A 119 -8.31 16.22 5.38
N GLY A 120 -8.07 15.52 6.49
CA GLY A 120 -9.06 14.64 7.13
C GLY A 120 -8.75 13.14 7.10
N LEU A 121 -7.53 12.73 6.75
CA LEU A 121 -7.04 11.38 7.03
C LEU A 121 -6.53 11.28 8.48
N THR A 122 -6.56 10.08 9.04
CA THR A 122 -6.19 9.86 10.44
C THR A 122 -4.94 8.99 10.53
N PRO A 123 -3.82 9.49 11.07
CA PRO A 123 -2.68 8.62 11.38
C PRO A 123 -3.07 7.65 12.50
N PHE A 124 -2.51 6.43 12.47
CA PHE A 124 -2.75 5.44 13.52
C PHE A 124 -1.56 5.18 14.41
N ASP A 125 -1.84 4.78 15.65
CA ASP A 125 -0.83 4.33 16.59
C ASP A 125 -0.22 3.00 16.15
N HIS A 126 1.09 2.85 16.37
CA HIS A 126 1.84 1.69 15.94
C HIS A 126 2.08 0.72 17.10
N ALA A 127 1.78 -0.55 16.88
CA ALA A 127 2.16 -1.62 17.79
C ALA A 127 3.65 -1.96 17.62
N GLU A 128 4.28 -2.47 18.68
CA GLU A 128 5.63 -3.03 18.60
C GLU A 128 5.70 -4.26 17.69
N ALA A 129 4.59 -5.00 17.58
CA ALA A 129 4.48 -6.17 16.70
C ALA A 129 4.31 -5.72 15.24
N PHE A 130 5.07 -6.33 14.34
CA PHE A 130 4.87 -6.12 12.91
C PHE A 130 3.54 -6.71 12.44
N SER A 131 2.94 -6.06 11.45
CA SER A 131 1.68 -6.47 10.84
C SER A 131 1.72 -6.14 9.35
N PRO A 132 1.61 -7.13 8.44
CA PRO A 132 1.62 -6.86 7.01
C PRO A 132 0.40 -6.07 6.55
N PHE A 133 -0.68 -6.01 7.33
CA PHE A 133 -1.82 -5.14 7.00
C PHE A 133 -1.45 -3.66 7.17
N HIS A 134 -0.87 -3.31 8.31
CA HIS A 134 -0.61 -1.93 8.71
C HIS A 134 0.75 -1.39 8.22
N HIS A 135 1.71 -2.28 8.00
CA HIS A 135 3.11 -1.92 7.85
C HIS A 135 3.66 -2.33 6.47
N GLU A 136 4.42 -1.41 5.88
CA GLU A 136 5.28 -1.63 4.71
C GLU A 136 6.72 -1.75 5.22
N VAL A 137 7.40 -2.85 4.87
CA VAL A 137 8.80 -3.06 5.25
C VAL A 137 9.68 -2.20 4.36
N PHE A 138 10.33 -1.20 4.96
CA PHE A 138 11.26 -0.33 4.26
C PHE A 138 12.72 -0.65 4.58
N ALA A 139 13.00 -1.06 5.82
CA ALA A 139 14.33 -1.47 6.25
C ALA A 139 14.27 -2.64 7.23
N VAL A 140 15.33 -3.45 7.25
CA VAL A 140 15.39 -4.68 8.06
C VAL A 140 16.71 -4.73 8.81
N VAL A 141 16.65 -4.90 10.13
CA VAL A 141 17.77 -5.31 10.98
C VAL A 141 17.67 -6.82 11.18
N GLN A 142 18.53 -7.56 10.49
CA GLN A 142 18.56 -9.01 10.64
C GLN A 142 19.12 -9.40 12.01
N ASP A 143 18.37 -10.19 12.76
CA ASP A 143 18.73 -10.65 14.11
C ASP A 143 18.46 -12.15 14.26
N PRO A 144 19.50 -13.00 14.23
CA PRO A 144 19.35 -14.44 14.42
C PRO A 144 18.82 -14.85 15.80
N SER A 145 18.89 -13.98 16.80
CA SER A 145 18.40 -14.25 18.16
C SER A 145 16.93 -13.87 18.37
N ALA A 146 16.36 -13.10 17.44
CA ALA A 146 14.94 -12.74 17.48
C ALA A 146 14.06 -13.96 17.18
N THR A 147 12.92 -14.05 17.85
CA THR A 147 11.91 -15.11 17.64
C THR A 147 10.67 -14.63 16.89
N SER A 148 10.59 -13.33 16.61
CA SER A 148 9.47 -12.67 15.93
C SER A 148 9.95 -11.42 15.19
N VAL A 149 9.08 -10.85 14.36
CA VAL A 149 9.32 -9.57 13.67
C VAL A 149 8.76 -8.44 14.53
N THR A 150 9.61 -7.46 14.87
CA THR A 150 9.25 -6.29 15.69
C THR A 150 9.54 -5.00 14.96
N VAL A 151 8.72 -3.98 15.19
CA VAL A 151 8.90 -2.63 14.66
C VAL A 151 9.92 -1.92 15.54
N GLU A 152 11.06 -1.53 14.97
CA GLU A 152 12.07 -0.72 15.67
C GLU A 152 11.82 0.78 15.51
N GLU A 153 11.29 1.17 14.35
CA GLU A 153 11.11 2.57 13.98
C GLU A 153 10.01 2.69 12.93
N VAL A 154 9.21 3.75 13.08
CA VAL A 154 8.22 4.18 12.10
C VAL A 154 8.81 5.37 11.36
N LEU A 155 8.96 5.23 10.05
CA LEU A 155 9.62 6.20 9.16
C LEU A 155 8.63 7.22 8.60
N TRP A 156 7.41 6.75 8.35
CA TRP A 156 6.23 7.58 8.08
C TRP A 156 5.00 6.86 8.63
N PRO A 157 4.01 7.60 9.18
CA PRO A 157 2.81 6.99 9.73
C PRO A 157 1.95 6.39 8.62
N GLY A 158 1.20 5.36 8.98
CA GLY A 158 0.12 4.87 8.13
C GLY A 158 -1.13 5.71 8.37
N LEU A 159 -2.00 5.79 7.36
CA LEU A 159 -3.14 6.68 7.34
C LEU A 159 -4.43 5.91 7.07
N TRP A 160 -5.45 6.22 7.85
CA TRP A 160 -6.82 5.77 7.66
C TRP A 160 -7.69 6.81 6.97
N PHE A 161 -8.64 6.32 6.18
CA PHE A 161 -9.83 7.03 5.77
C PHE A 161 -11.05 6.27 6.27
N GLY A 162 -11.45 6.52 7.53
CA GLY A 162 -12.42 5.65 8.20
C GLY A 162 -11.83 4.24 8.41
N ASP A 163 -12.52 3.22 7.92
CA ASP A 163 -12.10 1.81 7.99
C ASP A 163 -11.17 1.43 6.81
N LEU A 164 -11.05 2.30 5.80
CA LEU A 164 -10.18 2.09 4.64
C LEU A 164 -8.74 2.50 4.97
N LEU A 165 -7.79 1.58 4.80
CA LEU A 165 -6.37 1.86 4.88
C LEU A 165 -5.94 2.64 3.63
N PHE A 166 -5.67 3.93 3.80
CA PHE A 166 -5.21 4.80 2.72
C PHE A 166 -3.73 4.57 2.41
N SER A 167 -2.88 4.47 3.44
CA SER A 167 -1.47 4.13 3.27
C SER A 167 -0.94 3.31 4.45
N ARG A 168 -0.05 2.37 4.14
CA ARG A 168 0.70 1.63 5.18
C ARG A 168 1.78 2.52 5.77
N ALA A 169 2.09 2.27 7.04
CA ALA A 169 3.21 2.92 7.70
C ALA A 169 4.52 2.28 7.23
N GLY A 170 5.50 3.09 6.88
CA GLY A 170 6.84 2.62 6.55
C GLY A 170 7.58 2.31 7.82
N VAL A 171 8.12 1.10 7.92
CA VAL A 171 8.82 0.67 9.14
C VAL A 171 10.20 0.12 8.86
N ARG A 172 11.08 0.34 9.85
CA ARG A 172 12.29 -0.45 10.05
C ARG A 172 11.95 -1.55 11.06
N VAL A 173 12.20 -2.80 10.68
CA VAL A 173 11.88 -3.96 11.51
C VAL A 173 13.14 -4.70 11.95
N ARG A 174 13.08 -5.36 13.09
CA ARG A 174 14.04 -6.38 13.51
C ARG A 174 13.41 -7.75 13.35
N ALA A 175 14.11 -8.67 12.68
CA ALA A 175 13.55 -9.98 12.32
C ALA A 175 14.60 -11.09 12.24
N PRO A 176 14.24 -12.36 12.52
CA PRO A 176 15.03 -13.50 12.12
C PRO A 176 14.84 -13.82 10.62
N GLN A 177 15.90 -14.32 9.97
CA GLN A 177 15.96 -14.47 8.51
C GLN A 177 14.89 -15.40 7.94
N HIS A 178 14.55 -16.46 8.68
CA HIS A 178 13.55 -17.44 8.24
C HIS A 178 12.12 -16.89 8.19
N LEU A 179 11.84 -15.73 8.83
CA LEU A 179 10.55 -15.05 8.74
C LEU A 179 10.58 -13.89 7.75
N LEU A 180 11.72 -13.20 7.66
CA LEU A 180 11.90 -12.02 6.84
C LEU A 180 13.38 -11.89 6.51
N ASP A 181 13.72 -12.13 5.24
CA ASP A 181 15.05 -11.94 4.70
C ASP A 181 15.25 -10.47 4.33
N ALA A 182 16.31 -9.86 4.86
CA ALA A 182 16.57 -8.45 4.67
C ALA A 182 16.76 -8.05 3.20
N THR A 183 17.35 -8.93 2.37
CA THR A 183 17.57 -8.65 0.94
C THR A 183 16.23 -8.73 0.22
N ALA A 184 15.56 -9.89 0.29
CA ALA A 184 14.28 -10.11 -0.38
C ALA A 184 13.27 -9.00 -0.05
N ALA A 185 13.08 -8.69 1.25
CA ALA A 185 12.08 -7.72 1.70
C ALA A 185 12.38 -6.26 1.31
N THR A 186 13.60 -5.94 0.90
CA THR A 186 14.00 -4.56 0.55
C THR A 186 14.40 -4.38 -0.91
N THR A 187 14.53 -5.47 -1.69
CA THR A 187 14.90 -5.39 -3.12
C THR A 187 13.85 -5.97 -4.05
N SER A 188 12.93 -6.82 -3.57
CA SER A 188 11.84 -7.35 -4.40
C SER A 188 10.89 -6.25 -4.86
N THR A 189 10.24 -6.52 -5.99
CA THR A 189 9.25 -5.62 -6.59
C THR A 189 8.11 -5.34 -5.61
N LEU A 190 7.82 -4.05 -5.39
CA LEU A 190 6.73 -3.60 -4.56
C LEU A 190 5.48 -3.34 -5.43
N TYR A 191 4.53 -4.26 -5.36
CA TYR A 191 3.24 -4.22 -6.05
C TYR A 191 2.27 -3.21 -5.42
N PHE A 192 1.22 -2.84 -6.16
CA PHE A 192 0.18 -1.88 -5.73
C PHE A 192 0.72 -0.50 -5.37
N THR A 193 1.91 -0.14 -5.86
CA THR A 193 2.62 1.07 -5.44
C THR A 193 3.13 1.80 -6.67
N PHE A 194 2.75 3.06 -6.85
CA PHE A 194 3.08 3.76 -8.09
C PHE A 194 4.58 4.09 -8.18
N ARG A 195 5.19 4.43 -7.03
CA ARG A 195 6.62 4.74 -6.93
C ARG A 195 7.14 4.63 -5.50
N ARG A 196 8.37 4.13 -5.32
CA ARG A 196 9.02 4.00 -4.01
C ARG A 196 10.53 3.74 -4.12
N GLN A 197 11.35 4.79 -4.15
CA GLN A 197 12.82 4.63 -4.14
C GLN A 197 13.33 4.07 -2.79
N PRO A 198 14.41 3.25 -2.79
CA PRO A 198 15.18 2.76 -3.94
C PRO A 198 14.62 1.47 -4.58
N ARG A 199 13.38 1.06 -4.26
CA ARG A 199 12.82 -0.22 -4.67
C ARG A 199 12.21 -0.17 -6.08
N PRO A 200 12.28 -1.26 -6.86
CA PRO A 200 11.39 -1.43 -7.99
C PRO A 200 9.94 -1.50 -7.53
N THR A 201 9.04 -0.96 -8.35
CA THR A 201 7.60 -0.94 -8.09
C THR A 201 6.84 -1.41 -9.30
N ASP A 202 5.72 -2.11 -9.07
CA ASP A 202 4.76 -2.47 -10.09
C ASP A 202 3.37 -1.95 -9.67
N ASP A 203 2.70 -1.28 -10.59
CA ASP A 203 1.36 -0.73 -10.38
C ASP A 203 0.57 -0.82 -11.68
N LEU A 204 -0.74 -1.09 -11.57
CA LEU A 204 -1.62 -1.24 -12.72
C LEU A 204 -1.68 0.00 -13.63
N SER A 205 -1.20 1.17 -13.20
CA SER A 205 -1.10 2.35 -14.05
C SER A 205 0.15 2.38 -14.95
N HIS A 206 1.17 1.57 -14.64
CA HIS A 206 2.38 1.48 -15.45
C HIS A 206 2.09 0.87 -16.82
N GLY A 207 2.81 1.32 -17.85
CA GLY A 207 2.58 0.91 -19.24
C GLY A 207 1.37 1.53 -19.95
N TRP A 208 0.48 2.21 -19.22
CA TRP A 208 -0.67 2.91 -19.82
C TRP A 208 -0.34 4.32 -20.30
N GLY A 209 -1.11 4.79 -21.28
CA GLY A 209 -1.01 6.16 -21.78
C GLY A 209 -1.33 7.23 -20.73
N SER A 210 -0.90 8.47 -20.98
CA SER A 210 -0.92 9.59 -20.03
C SER A 210 -2.28 9.88 -19.40
N ASN A 211 -3.38 9.61 -20.12
CA ASN A 211 -4.75 9.75 -19.62
C ASN A 211 -5.31 8.47 -19.00
N SER A 212 -5.01 7.30 -19.57
CA SER A 212 -5.57 6.02 -19.13
C SER A 212 -5.06 5.59 -17.77
N GLN A 213 -3.80 5.93 -17.43
CA GLN A 213 -3.20 5.62 -16.12
C GLN A 213 -3.97 6.21 -14.92
N TRP A 214 -4.78 7.25 -15.12
CA TRP A 214 -5.57 7.90 -14.05
C TRP A 214 -6.93 7.24 -13.82
N ARG A 215 -7.26 6.21 -14.62
CA ARG A 215 -8.43 5.35 -14.41
C ARG A 215 -8.07 4.08 -13.66
N THR A 216 -6.85 3.97 -13.14
CA THR A 216 -6.46 2.88 -12.24
C THR A 216 -7.27 2.97 -10.95
N CYS A 217 -7.76 1.83 -10.48
CA CYS A 217 -8.50 1.75 -9.23
C CYS A 217 -7.55 1.78 -8.04
N PHE A 218 -7.90 2.55 -7.00
CA PHE A 218 -7.22 2.47 -5.72
C PHE A 218 -7.48 1.09 -5.07
N PRO A 219 -6.44 0.34 -4.66
CA PRO A 219 -6.66 -0.97 -4.05
C PRO A 219 -7.21 -0.80 -2.63
N ARG A 220 -8.39 -1.37 -2.37
CA ARG A 220 -9.10 -1.14 -1.11
C ARG A 220 -8.75 -2.19 -0.06
N PHE A 221 -8.12 -1.76 1.03
CA PHE A 221 -7.82 -2.59 2.20
C PHE A 221 -8.63 -2.07 3.38
N TYR A 222 -9.49 -2.90 3.98
CA TYR A 222 -10.37 -2.47 5.08
C TYR A 222 -10.02 -3.15 6.40
N SER A 223 -10.18 -2.42 7.50
CA SER A 223 -10.20 -2.97 8.86
C SER A 223 -11.51 -2.56 9.53
N ASP A 224 -12.40 -3.52 9.75
CA ASP A 224 -13.68 -3.29 10.42
C ASP A 224 -14.01 -4.40 11.42
N GLU A 225 -15.25 -4.43 11.91
CA GLU A 225 -15.70 -5.39 12.93
C GLU A 225 -15.60 -6.86 12.49
N GLU A 226 -15.56 -7.14 11.18
CA GLU A 226 -15.41 -8.50 10.64
C GLU A 226 -13.95 -8.90 10.41
N GLY A 227 -13.01 -7.97 10.58
CA GLY A 227 -11.58 -8.22 10.52
C GLY A 227 -10.87 -7.37 9.47
N LEU A 228 -9.84 -7.97 8.87
CA LEU A 228 -8.93 -7.34 7.92
C LEU A 228 -9.19 -7.87 6.52
N HIS A 229 -9.42 -6.98 5.57
CA HIS A 229 -9.77 -7.32 4.19
C HIS A 229 -8.70 -6.76 3.26
N PHE A 230 -7.94 -7.64 2.63
CA PHE A 230 -6.90 -7.30 1.68
C PHE A 230 -7.46 -7.27 0.27
N ASN A 231 -7.22 -6.17 -0.43
CA ASN A 231 -7.65 -5.93 -1.82
C ASN A 231 -9.10 -6.37 -2.06
N TRP A 232 -10.04 -5.72 -1.38
CA TRP A 232 -11.46 -6.09 -1.33
C TRP A 232 -12.07 -6.31 -2.72
N ASP A 233 -11.62 -5.54 -3.71
CA ASP A 233 -12.04 -5.61 -5.11
C ASP A 233 -11.49 -6.82 -5.90
N GLY A 234 -10.55 -7.58 -5.33
CA GLY A 234 -9.98 -8.76 -5.96
C GLY A 234 -11.06 -9.80 -6.30
N GLU A 235 -10.95 -10.38 -7.48
CA GLU A 235 -11.90 -11.35 -8.03
C GLU A 235 -11.72 -12.75 -7.41
N VAL A 236 -10.48 -13.11 -7.05
CA VAL A 236 -10.11 -14.44 -6.59
C VAL A 236 -9.85 -14.45 -5.08
N ASP A 237 -10.70 -15.18 -4.35
CA ASP A 237 -10.51 -15.40 -2.92
C ASP A 237 -9.43 -16.47 -2.67
N ILE A 238 -8.24 -16.04 -2.25
CA ILE A 238 -7.10 -16.91 -1.95
C ILE A 238 -7.08 -17.41 -0.50
N ALA A 239 -8.17 -17.20 0.25
CA ALA A 239 -8.44 -17.95 1.49
C ALA A 239 -8.82 -19.41 1.20
N VAL A 240 -9.27 -19.71 -0.02
CA VAL A 240 -9.66 -21.06 -0.48
C VAL A 240 -8.46 -21.78 -1.08
N ASP A 241 -8.34 -23.08 -0.81
CA ASP A 241 -7.30 -23.96 -1.34
C ASP A 241 -7.94 -25.23 -1.94
N PRO A 242 -7.83 -25.46 -3.27
CA PRO A 242 -7.24 -24.55 -4.25
C PRO A 242 -8.13 -23.31 -4.48
N PRO A 243 -7.56 -22.13 -4.79
CA PRO A 243 -8.35 -20.97 -5.17
C PRO A 243 -9.08 -21.23 -6.50
N ALA A 244 -10.17 -20.51 -6.73
CA ALA A 244 -10.84 -20.56 -8.02
C ALA A 244 -9.87 -20.12 -9.14
N PRO A 245 -9.94 -20.74 -10.34
CA PRO A 245 -9.11 -20.32 -11.46
C PRO A 245 -9.46 -18.88 -11.86
N ARG A 246 -8.43 -18.11 -12.23
CA ARG A 246 -8.62 -16.78 -12.82
C ARG A 246 -9.26 -16.93 -14.19
N ALA A 247 -10.23 -16.09 -14.49
CA ALA A 247 -10.87 -16.11 -15.80
C ALA A 247 -9.83 -15.84 -16.90
N GLY A 248 -9.75 -16.73 -17.89
CA GLY A 248 -8.81 -16.59 -19.01
C GLY A 248 -7.38 -17.07 -18.73
N TRP A 249 -7.08 -17.62 -17.55
CA TRP A 249 -5.77 -18.20 -17.24
C TRP A 249 -5.77 -19.72 -17.43
N SER A 250 -4.65 -20.28 -17.90
CA SER A 250 -4.46 -21.73 -17.96
C SER A 250 -4.15 -22.29 -16.58
N GLU A 251 -4.51 -23.56 -16.34
CA GLU A 251 -4.18 -24.26 -15.09
C GLU A 251 -2.67 -24.39 -14.85
N GLU A 252 -1.86 -24.37 -15.92
CA GLU A 252 -0.39 -24.44 -15.87
C GLU A 252 0.27 -23.10 -15.48
N ALA A 253 -0.45 -21.97 -15.57
CA ALA A 253 0.04 -20.63 -15.23
C ALA A 253 -0.28 -20.22 -13.78
N VAL A 254 -0.75 -21.15 -12.94
CA VAL A 254 -1.16 -20.83 -11.57
C VAL A 254 0.06 -20.68 -10.68
N GLU A 255 0.32 -19.45 -10.26
CA GLU A 255 1.34 -19.13 -9.27
C GLU A 255 1.09 -19.89 -7.94
N PRO A 256 2.15 -20.34 -7.23
CA PRO A 256 2.00 -21.00 -5.94
C PRO A 256 1.17 -20.18 -4.95
N LEU A 257 0.23 -20.83 -4.26
CA LEU A 257 -0.72 -20.15 -3.36
C LEU A 257 -0.02 -19.41 -2.21
N ASP A 258 1.09 -19.93 -1.70
CA ASP A 258 1.87 -19.28 -0.65
C ASP A 258 2.55 -18.00 -1.15
N GLN A 259 3.04 -17.98 -2.39
CA GLN A 259 3.60 -16.79 -3.04
C GLN A 259 2.52 -15.73 -3.28
N ARG A 260 1.34 -16.13 -3.76
CA ARG A 260 0.19 -15.23 -3.93
C ARG A 260 -0.24 -14.57 -2.61
N ARG A 261 -0.30 -15.37 -1.53
CA ARG A 261 -0.59 -14.86 -0.18
C ARG A 261 0.50 -13.92 0.31
N GLU A 262 1.78 -14.26 0.11
CA GLU A 262 2.91 -13.41 0.48
C GLU A 262 2.84 -12.05 -0.23
N LEU A 263 2.63 -12.05 -1.55
CA LEU A 263 2.47 -10.83 -2.34
C LEU A 263 1.27 -9.99 -1.87
N LEU A 264 0.11 -10.58 -1.61
CA LEU A 264 -1.05 -9.80 -1.17
C LEU A 264 -0.85 -9.21 0.24
N LEU A 265 -0.21 -9.96 1.14
CA LEU A 265 0.06 -9.52 2.50
C LEU A 265 1.12 -8.42 2.52
N HIS A 266 2.29 -8.66 1.92
CA HIS A 266 3.44 -7.78 2.04
C HIS A 266 3.59 -6.79 0.87
N ARG A 267 2.78 -6.93 -0.18
CA ARG A 267 2.92 -6.25 -1.49
C ARG A 267 4.23 -6.58 -2.21
N CYS A 268 4.99 -7.53 -1.71
CA CYS A 268 6.30 -7.91 -2.23
C CYS A 268 6.72 -9.27 -1.66
N PHE A 269 7.79 -9.86 -2.18
CA PHE A 269 8.40 -11.02 -1.54
C PHE A 269 9.29 -10.60 -0.37
N VAL A 270 9.20 -11.32 0.74
CA VAL A 270 9.98 -11.07 1.96
C VAL A 270 10.85 -12.25 2.36
N ARG A 271 10.75 -13.38 1.64
CA ARG A 271 11.53 -14.60 1.86
C ARG A 271 12.50 -14.88 0.71
N ASP A 272 13.63 -15.49 1.04
CA ASP A 272 14.64 -15.98 0.10
C ASP A 272 14.50 -17.52 -0.10
N PRO A 273 14.76 -18.07 -1.30
CA PRO A 273 15.15 -17.38 -2.54
C PRO A 273 13.99 -16.64 -3.21
N LEU A 274 14.30 -15.47 -3.79
CA LEU A 274 13.36 -14.77 -4.67
C LEU A 274 13.05 -15.61 -5.91
N PRO A 275 11.78 -15.71 -6.33
CA PRO A 275 11.45 -16.30 -7.63
C PRO A 275 12.15 -15.57 -8.78
N ALA A 276 12.57 -16.30 -9.82
CA ALA A 276 13.29 -15.73 -10.96
C ALA A 276 12.45 -14.72 -11.76
N ASP A 277 11.13 -14.90 -11.73
CA ASP A 277 10.07 -14.11 -12.35
C ASP A 277 9.36 -13.21 -11.33
N GLU A 278 10.00 -12.84 -10.21
CA GLU A 278 9.38 -12.05 -9.14
C GLU A 278 8.83 -10.68 -9.58
N HIS A 279 9.32 -10.15 -10.70
CA HIS A 279 8.91 -8.88 -11.29
C HIS A 279 7.75 -9.00 -12.28
N ASP A 280 7.30 -10.22 -12.61
CA ASP A 280 6.25 -10.52 -13.59
C ASP A 280 5.10 -11.31 -12.96
N ARG A 281 4.73 -10.91 -11.73
CA ARG A 281 3.59 -11.45 -10.98
C ARG A 281 2.35 -10.61 -11.16
N ASP A 282 1.18 -11.20 -10.95
CA ASP A 282 -0.12 -10.51 -11.04
C ASP A 282 -0.94 -10.69 -9.75
N PRO A 283 -0.63 -9.98 -8.65
CA PRO A 283 -1.37 -10.12 -7.40
C PRO A 283 -2.70 -9.33 -7.39
N TYR A 284 -3.00 -8.54 -8.43
CA TYR A 284 -4.06 -7.53 -8.42
C TYR A 284 -5.47 -8.10 -8.37
N SER A 285 -5.65 -9.33 -8.83
CA SER A 285 -6.94 -10.02 -8.82
C SER A 285 -7.18 -10.80 -7.51
N ASP A 286 -6.21 -10.86 -6.60
CA ASP A 286 -6.33 -11.66 -5.39
C ASP A 286 -6.91 -10.85 -4.24
N ARG A 287 -7.76 -11.50 -3.44
CA ARG A 287 -8.25 -10.97 -2.16
C ARG A 287 -8.11 -11.99 -1.05
N LEU A 288 -7.99 -11.50 0.17
CA LEU A 288 -7.86 -12.33 1.37
C LEU A 288 -8.50 -11.59 2.55
N SER A 289 -9.17 -12.32 3.44
CA SER A 289 -9.66 -11.77 4.70
C SER A 289 -9.09 -12.52 5.89
N LEU A 290 -8.74 -11.79 6.95
CA LEU A 290 -8.18 -12.32 8.19
C LEU A 290 -8.99 -11.82 9.40
N VAL A 291 -9.07 -12.62 10.47
CA VAL A 291 -9.69 -12.16 11.74
C VAL A 291 -8.83 -11.14 12.47
N ALA A 292 -7.51 -11.21 12.31
CA ALA A 292 -6.55 -10.41 13.04
C ALA A 292 -5.27 -10.23 12.23
N ALA A 293 -4.49 -9.22 12.63
CA ALA A 293 -3.26 -8.80 11.95
C ALA A 293 -2.02 -9.60 12.37
N GLU A 294 -2.19 -10.76 13.02
CA GLU A 294 -1.10 -11.55 13.59
C GLU A 294 -0.14 -12.06 12.50
N TRP A 295 1.16 -11.92 12.76
CA TRP A 295 2.22 -12.40 11.88
C TRP A 295 3.33 -13.11 12.68
N PRO A 296 3.88 -14.26 12.22
CA PRO A 296 3.59 -14.98 10.96
C PRO A 296 2.14 -15.42 10.81
N LEU A 297 1.61 -15.41 9.58
CA LEU A 297 0.24 -15.79 9.30
C LEU A 297 0.00 -17.22 9.78
N ARG A 298 -0.99 -17.38 10.66
CA ARG A 298 -1.43 -18.70 11.10
C ARG A 298 -2.62 -19.15 10.26
N PRO A 299 -2.72 -20.43 9.86
CA PRO A 299 -3.84 -20.93 9.06
C PRO A 299 -5.21 -20.60 9.67
N GLU A 300 -5.34 -20.64 10.99
CA GLU A 300 -6.54 -20.31 11.75
C GLU A 300 -6.96 -18.83 11.66
N SER A 301 -6.06 -17.94 11.24
CA SER A 301 -6.38 -16.52 11.08
C SER A 301 -7.13 -16.21 9.78
N ILE A 302 -7.19 -17.15 8.84
CA ILE A 302 -7.77 -16.97 7.50
C ILE A 302 -9.29 -17.12 7.55
N VAL A 303 -10.02 -16.10 7.07
CA VAL A 303 -11.48 -16.04 7.04
C VAL A 303 -12.00 -16.19 5.61
N ARG A 304 -13.04 -17.01 5.44
CA ARG A 304 -13.81 -17.09 4.21
C ARG A 304 -14.98 -16.13 4.28
N VAL A 305 -14.93 -15.05 3.51
CA VAL A 305 -16.06 -14.13 3.40
C VAL A 305 -17.06 -14.71 2.40
N ARG A 306 -18.21 -15.17 2.92
CA ARG A 306 -19.31 -15.61 2.06
C ARG A 306 -19.97 -14.37 1.45
N TRP A 307 -19.82 -14.20 0.15
CA TRP A 307 -20.66 -13.28 -0.59
C TRP A 307 -22.08 -13.85 -0.62
N ALA A 308 -23.02 -13.18 0.06
CA ALA A 308 -24.42 -13.36 -0.25
C ALA A 308 -24.62 -12.85 -1.68
N LYS A 309 -24.91 -13.77 -2.60
CA LYS A 309 -25.31 -13.44 -3.98
C LYS A 309 -26.56 -12.56 -3.98
#